data_AF-A0A178F4L9-F1
#
_entry.id   AF-A0A178F4L9-F1
#
_cell.length_a   1.000
_cell.length_b   1.000
_cell.length_c   1.000
_cell.angle_alpha   90.00
_cell.angle_beta   90.00
_cell.angle_gamma   90.00
#
_symmetry.space_group_name_H-M   'P 1'
#
loop_
_entity.id
_entity.type
_entity.pdbx_description
1 polymer ?
#
loop_
_entity_poly.entity_id
_entity_poly.type
_entity_poly.pdbx_seq_one_letter_code
_entity_poly.pdbx_strand_id
1 'polypeptide(L)'
;MMFPPVLLLTSYMNLAGFKKDAAGASAAWSGLYILLAGRRKQEFRKKWSARGMVRGAAIGVGLANLVGGGMAYVLGTREDEE
;
A
#
# COMPACT_ATOMS: atom_id res chain seq x y z
N MET A 1 -15.90 7.95 4.97
CA MET A 1 -14.99 7.06 5.70
C MET A 1 -14.82 5.75 4.92
N MET A 2 -14.02 5.75 3.85
CA MET A 2 -13.88 4.59 2.95
C MET A 2 -12.84 3.56 3.43
N PHE A 3 -12.00 3.92 4.42
CA PHE A 3 -10.89 3.10 4.88
C PHE A 3 -11.33 1.82 5.64
N PRO A 4 -12.30 1.87 6.59
CA PRO A 4 -12.73 0.66 7.29
C PRO A 4 -13.34 -0.43 6.39
N PRO A 5 -14.29 -0.14 5.48
CA PRO A 5 -14.90 -1.19 4.65
C PRO A 5 -13.91 -1.82 3.68
N VAL A 6 -12.95 -1.05 3.18
CA VAL A 6 -11.89 -1.56 2.28
C VAL A 6 -10.95 -2.50 3.03
N LEU A 7 -10.54 -2.16 4.25
CA LEU A 7 -9.69 -3.04 5.04
C LEU A 7 -10.37 -4.36 5.37
N LEU A 8 -11.64 -4.31 5.76
CA LEU A 8 -12.44 -5.52 6.00
C LEU A 8 -12.56 -6.37 4.75
N LEU A 9 -12.78 -5.75 3.58
CA LEU A 9 -12.82 -6.46 2.30
C LEU A 9 -11.47 -7.12 1.98
N THR A 10 -10.35 -6.41 2.17
CA THR A 10 -9.02 -7.00 1.93
C THR A 10 -8.70 -8.16 2.88
N SER A 11 -9.12 -8.06 4.15
CA SER A 11 -8.98 -9.15 5.11
C SER A 11 -9.86 -10.34 4.74
N TYR A 12 -11.09 -10.10 4.30
CA TYR A 12 -11.99 -11.15 3.83
C TYR A 12 -11.44 -11.86 2.59
N MET A 13 -10.97 -11.10 1.60
CA MET A 13 -10.37 -11.68 0.38
C MET A 13 -9.15 -12.54 0.69
N ASN A 14 -8.32 -12.13 1.65
CA ASN A 14 -7.17 -12.91 2.09
C ASN A 14 -7.60 -14.23 2.77
N LEU A 15 -8.63 -14.18 3.63
CA LEU A 15 -9.20 -15.37 4.28
C LEU A 15 -9.94 -16.30 3.30
N ALA A 16 -10.53 -15.73 2.25
CA ALA A 16 -11.31 -16.44 1.24
C ALA A 16 -10.46 -17.07 0.11
N GLY A 17 -9.12 -17.08 0.24
CA GLY A 17 -8.21 -17.70 -0.74
C GLY A 17 -7.71 -16.74 -1.83
N PHE A 18 -8.35 -15.58 -2.01
CA PHE A 18 -7.99 -14.55 -3.00
C PHE A 18 -6.74 -13.73 -2.62
N LYS A 19 -5.64 -14.41 -2.29
CA LYS A 19 -4.37 -13.81 -1.84
C LYS A 19 -3.77 -12.86 -2.87
N LYS A 20 -3.86 -13.22 -4.17
CA LYS A 20 -3.36 -12.42 -5.28
C LYS A 20 -4.10 -11.09 -5.40
N ASP A 21 -5.43 -11.13 -5.37
CA ASP A 21 -6.27 -9.94 -5.50
C ASP A 21 -6.20 -9.05 -4.24
N ALA A 22 -6.08 -9.65 -3.05
CA ALA A 22 -5.82 -8.92 -1.81
C ALA A 22 -4.45 -8.21 -1.82
N ALA A 23 -3.41 -8.85 -2.36
CA ALA A 23 -2.09 -8.25 -2.53
C ALA A 23 -2.11 -7.08 -3.52
N GLY A 24 -2.81 -7.22 -4.64
CA GLY A 24 -3.02 -6.15 -5.62
C GLY A 24 -3.78 -4.96 -5.05
N ALA A 25 -4.86 -5.21 -4.28
CA ALA A 25 -5.59 -4.16 -3.59
C ALA A 25 -4.68 -3.39 -2.61
N SER A 26 -3.94 -4.11 -1.76
CA SER A 26 -3.01 -3.49 -0.79
C SER A 26 -1.91 -2.66 -1.46
N ALA A 27 -1.38 -3.14 -2.58
CA ALA A 27 -0.40 -2.40 -3.39
C ALA A 27 -1.01 -1.11 -3.98
N ALA A 28 -2.22 -1.18 -4.54
CA ALA A 28 -2.90 -0.03 -5.11
C ALA A 28 -3.15 1.07 -4.05
N TRP A 29 -3.57 0.69 -2.84
CA TRP A 29 -3.78 1.64 -1.74
C TRP A 29 -2.49 2.28 -1.25
N SER A 30 -1.42 1.48 -1.14
CA SER A 30 -0.09 1.97 -0.77
C SER A 30 0.46 2.93 -1.85
N GLY A 31 0.23 2.63 -3.12
CA GLY A 31 0.56 3.49 -4.26
C GLY A 31 -0.20 4.81 -4.28
N LEU A 32 -1.50 4.76 -4.03
CA LEU A 32 -2.33 5.94 -3.93
C LEU A 32 -1.83 6.87 -2.81
N TYR A 33 -1.46 6.30 -1.65
CA TYR A 33 -0.86 7.06 -0.56
C TYR A 33 0.46 7.75 -0.97
N ILE A 34 1.36 7.03 -1.65
CA ILE A 34 2.64 7.60 -2.12
C ILE A 34 2.40 8.73 -3.13
N LEU A 35 1.48 8.56 -4.08
CA LEU A 35 1.13 9.59 -5.06
C LEU A 35 0.59 10.85 -4.39
N LEU A 36 -0.32 10.69 -3.43
CA LEU A 36 -0.91 11.81 -2.69
C LEU A 36 0.12 12.49 -1.79
N ALA A 37 0.98 11.69 -1.15
CA ALA A 37 2.07 12.17 -0.31
C ALA A 37 3.14 12.89 -1.15
N GLY A 38 3.42 12.47 -2.38
CA GLY A 38 4.36 13.15 -3.27
C GLY A 38 3.88 14.52 -3.74
N ARG A 39 2.55 14.72 -3.86
CA ARG A 39 1.96 15.97 -4.34
C ARG A 39 2.07 17.16 -3.38
N ARG A 40 2.30 16.94 -2.07
CA ARG A 40 2.37 18.07 -1.12
C ARG A 40 3.76 18.72 -1.12
N LYS A 41 3.84 19.95 -1.64
CA LYS A 41 5.02 20.82 -1.51
C LYS A 41 5.33 21.07 -0.03
N GLN A 42 6.56 20.76 0.40
CA GLN A 42 7.05 21.06 1.75
C GLN A 42 8.36 21.83 1.70
N GLU A 43 8.45 22.89 2.50
CA GLU A 43 9.68 23.65 2.72
C GLU A 43 10.78 22.71 3.21
N PHE A 44 11.99 22.82 2.64
CA PHE A 44 13.11 21.92 2.92
C PHE A 44 13.48 21.87 4.42
N ARG A 45 13.26 22.96 5.17
CA ARG A 45 13.43 22.99 6.64
C ARG A 45 12.51 22.02 7.40
N LYS A 46 11.29 21.78 6.90
CA LYS A 46 10.33 20.88 7.55
C LYS A 46 10.58 19.40 7.22
N LYS A 47 11.41 19.11 6.21
CA LYS A 47 11.80 17.73 5.85
C LYS A 47 12.69 17.06 6.91
N TRP A 48 13.53 17.85 7.60
CA TRP A 48 14.42 17.39 8.67
C TRP A 48 13.81 17.44 10.09
N SER A 49 12.52 17.80 10.19
CA SER A 49 11.79 17.74 11.45
C SER A 49 11.32 16.31 11.75
N ALA A 50 11.04 15.98 13.02
CA ALA A 50 10.43 14.71 13.42
C ALA A 50 9.21 14.34 12.56
N ARG A 51 8.38 15.33 12.19
CA ARG A 51 7.23 15.12 11.27
C ARG A 51 7.64 14.74 9.84
N GLY A 52 8.76 15.28 9.36
CA GLY A 52 9.33 14.93 8.06
C GLY A 52 9.86 13.50 8.04
N MET A 53 10.52 13.07 9.11
CA MET A 53 11.05 11.71 9.25
C MET A 53 9.94 10.66 9.35
N VAL A 54 8.93 10.88 10.19
CA VAL A 54 7.75 9.99 10.30
C VAL A 54 7.04 9.86 8.96
N ARG A 55 6.92 10.96 8.21
CA ARG A 55 6.32 10.93 6.87
C ARG A 55 7.19 10.20 5.86
N GLY A 56 8.51 10.40 5.90
CA GLY A 56 9.46 9.67 5.06
C GLY A 56 9.37 8.16 5.32
N ALA A 57 9.30 7.76 6.59
CA ALA A 57 9.09 6.37 6.99
C ALA A 57 7.75 5.81 6.47
N ALA A 58 6.65 6.57 6.61
CA ALA A 58 5.34 6.15 6.09
C ALA A 58 5.34 5.96 4.56
N ILE A 59 6.00 6.86 3.81
CA ILE A 59 6.17 6.72 2.35
C ILE A 59 7.04 5.50 2.02
N GLY A 60 8.11 5.27 2.79
CA GLY A 60 9.00 4.11 2.60
C GLY A 60 8.28 2.78 2.82
N VAL A 61 7.50 2.67 3.89
CA VAL A 61 6.67 1.47 4.16
C VAL A 61 5.61 1.30 3.08
N GLY A 62 4.98 2.39 2.62
CA GLY A 62 4.06 2.34 1.48
C GLY A 62 4.73 1.84 0.20
N LEU A 63 5.97 2.27 -0.07
CA LEU A 63 6.73 1.83 -1.25
C LEU A 63 7.05 0.34 -1.17
N ALA A 64 7.49 -0.14 -0.01
CA ALA A 64 7.72 -1.56 0.20
C ALA A 64 6.45 -2.40 -0.03
N ASN A 65 5.28 -1.93 0.45
CA ASN A 65 4.00 -2.60 0.21
C ASN A 65 3.53 -2.53 -1.25
N LEU A 66 3.72 -1.39 -1.92
CA LEU A 66 3.41 -1.27 -3.36
C LEU A 66 4.27 -2.23 -4.18
N VAL A 67 5.57 -2.26 -3.93
CA VAL A 67 6.51 -3.08 -4.69
C VAL A 67 6.30 -4.57 -4.37
N GLY A 68 6.17 -4.93 -3.09
CA GLY A 68 5.93 -6.32 -2.66
C GLY A 68 4.56 -6.84 -3.09
N GLY A 69 3.48 -6.10 -2.83
CA GLY A 69 2.13 -6.47 -3.24
C GLY A 69 1.93 -6.42 -4.76
N GLY A 70 2.59 -5.48 -5.44
CA GLY A 70 2.57 -5.38 -6.90
C GLY A 70 3.33 -6.53 -7.56
N MET A 71 4.50 -6.91 -7.03
CA MET A 71 5.20 -8.12 -7.49
C MET A 71 4.39 -9.38 -7.20
N ALA A 72 3.79 -9.52 -6.01
CA ALA A 72 2.91 -10.65 -5.70
C ALA A 72 1.68 -10.69 -6.62
N TYR A 73 1.15 -9.54 -7.04
CA TYR A 73 0.04 -9.47 -7.99
C TYR A 73 0.45 -9.82 -9.43
N VAL A 74 1.64 -9.40 -9.89
CA VAL A 74 2.09 -9.66 -11.27
C VAL A 74 2.68 -11.07 -11.41
N LEU A 75 3.53 -11.48 -10.48
CA LEU A 75 4.28 -12.74 -10.52
C LEU A 75 3.60 -13.87 -9.76
N GLY A 76 2.62 -13.58 -8.88
CA GLY A 76 1.90 -14.62 -8.16
C GLY A 76 1.11 -15.49 -9.12
N THR A 77 1.37 -16.79 -9.12
CA THR A 77 0.50 -17.78 -9.73
C THR A 77 -0.85 -17.76 -8.99
N ARG A 78 -1.96 -17.89 -9.70
CA ARG A 78 -3.25 -18.16 -9.04
C ARG A 78 -3.13 -19.57 -8.52
N GLU A 79 -2.94 -19.75 -7.21
CA GLU A 79 -2.95 -21.09 -6.59
C GLU A 79 -4.35 -21.73 -6.63
N ASP A 80 -5.38 -21.01 -7.10
CA ASP A 80 -6.74 -21.54 -7.38
C ASP A 80 -6.89 -21.93 -8.87
N GLU A 81 -5.96 -22.74 -9.37
CA GLU A 81 -6.17 -23.61 -10.53
C GLU A 81 -6.03 -25.06 -10.04
N GLU A 82 -6.67 -25.38 -8.92
CA GLU A 82 -7.13 -26.71 -8.46
C GLU A 82 -8.37 -26.55 -7.55
#